data_AF-A0A2H3KRX9-F1
#
_entry.id   AF-A0A2H3KRX9-F1
#
_cell.length_a   1.000
_cell.length_b   1.000
_cell.length_c   1.000
_cell.angle_alpha   90.00
_cell.angle_beta   90.00
_cell.angle_gamma   90.00
#
_symmetry.space_group_name_H-M   'P 1'
#
loop_
_entity.id
_entity.type
_entity.pdbx_description
1 polymer ?
#
loop_
_entity_poly.entity_id
_entity_poly.type
_entity_poly.pdbx_seq_one_letter_code
_entity_poly.pdbx_strand_id
1 'polypeptide(L)'
;MRYEKHFFLFLILMSKSAKSQSQFESNQIKVNFGEGINSEKTSINVSQGIGWKVKIFPLFTQNQIITNAIPNDAGIYRLTINYADQLIYQEIFIYRNTPKDEKLKFYLYIEQNRIFCKIKSEYAFELNKEIVLYPINEEMNNILNQIKE
;
A
#
# COMPACT_ATOMS: atom_id res chain seq x y z
N MET A 1 52.60 1.10 28.89
CA MET A 1 51.48 0.30 28.32
C MET A 1 50.58 -0.17 29.46
N ARG A 2 49.43 0.50 29.68
CA ARG A 2 48.32 -0.08 30.46
C ARG A 2 47.03 0.67 30.18
N TYR A 3 46.33 0.16 29.16
CA TYR A 3 44.90 0.17 28.87
C TYR A 3 44.05 1.33 29.43
N GLU A 4 43.75 2.29 28.54
CA GLU A 4 42.56 3.13 28.58
C GLU A 4 41.31 2.26 28.50
N LYS A 5 40.78 1.86 29.65
CA LYS A 5 39.43 1.34 29.79
C LYS A 5 38.62 2.44 30.44
N HIS A 6 37.82 3.17 29.68
CA HIS A 6 36.52 3.79 30.08
C HIS A 6 35.97 4.65 28.92
N PHE A 7 35.92 4.10 27.69
CA PHE A 7 35.26 4.76 26.55
C PHE A 7 34.19 3.87 25.91
N PHE A 8 33.50 3.05 26.71
CA PHE A 8 32.45 2.15 26.21
C PHE A 8 31.25 2.05 27.15
N LEU A 9 30.82 3.18 27.71
CA LEU A 9 29.49 3.33 28.31
C LEU A 9 28.88 4.61 27.74
N PHE A 10 27.64 4.52 27.23
CA PHE A 10 26.89 5.52 26.44
C PHE A 10 27.05 5.48 24.91
N LEU A 11 27.05 4.28 24.32
CA LEU A 11 26.46 4.06 22.99
C LEU A 11 25.13 3.29 23.10
N ILE A 12 24.46 3.43 24.24
CA ILE A 12 23.07 2.99 24.46
C ILE A 12 22.23 4.27 24.50
N LEU A 13 21.94 4.85 23.32
CA LEU A 13 20.86 5.85 23.11
C LEU A 13 20.73 6.27 21.64
N MET A 14 21.01 5.35 20.71
CA MET A 14 20.72 5.55 19.28
C MET A 14 19.83 4.42 18.73
N SER A 15 18.90 3.90 19.52
CA SER A 15 17.62 3.49 18.93
C SER A 15 16.87 4.78 18.59
N LYS A 16 17.38 5.51 17.57
CA LYS A 16 16.55 6.40 16.80
C LYS A 16 15.43 5.49 16.31
N SER A 17 14.25 5.60 16.90
CA SER A 17 13.03 5.10 16.28
C SER A 17 13.09 5.66 14.86
N ALA A 18 13.35 4.79 13.89
CA ALA A 18 13.32 5.16 12.49
C ALA A 18 11.89 5.67 12.30
N LYS A 19 11.74 6.99 12.21
CA LYS A 19 10.47 7.60 11.86
C LYS A 19 10.16 7.02 10.50
N SER A 20 9.22 6.07 10.43
CA SER A 20 8.89 5.42 9.16
C SER A 20 8.62 6.52 8.17
N GLN A 21 9.29 6.48 7.02
CA GLN A 21 9.10 7.46 5.99
C GLN A 21 7.60 7.54 5.67
N SER A 22 6.98 8.68 6.00
CA SER A 22 5.51 8.82 5.99
C SER A 22 4.97 9.17 4.60
N GLN A 23 5.85 9.23 3.60
CA GLN A 23 5.48 9.58 2.24
C GLN A 23 6.45 8.96 1.23
N PHE A 24 5.87 8.36 0.21
CA PHE A 24 6.55 7.83 -0.96
C PHE A 24 5.92 8.47 -2.20
N GLU A 25 6.73 8.86 -3.18
CA GLU A 25 6.25 9.55 -4.35
C GLU A 25 7.07 9.22 -5.60
N SER A 26 6.37 9.13 -6.71
CA SER A 26 6.87 9.11 -8.08
C SER A 26 6.05 10.10 -8.92
N ASN A 27 6.31 10.20 -10.22
CA ASN A 27 5.54 11.10 -11.09
C ASN A 27 4.04 10.76 -11.15
N GLN A 28 3.66 9.48 -11.02
CA GLN A 28 2.28 9.01 -11.19
C GLN A 28 1.62 8.55 -9.87
N ILE A 29 2.41 8.20 -8.86
CA ILE A 29 1.89 7.58 -7.64
C ILE A 29 2.42 8.34 -6.43
N LYS A 30 1.54 8.65 -5.49
CA LYS A 30 1.89 9.19 -4.18
C LYS A 30 1.19 8.38 -3.09
N VAL A 31 1.94 7.94 -2.09
CA VAL A 31 1.39 7.22 -0.92
C VAL A 31 1.86 7.91 0.34
N ASN A 32 0.91 8.39 1.11
CA ASN A 32 1.13 9.06 2.38
C ASN A 32 0.58 8.19 3.52
N PHE A 33 1.29 8.20 4.64
CA PHE A 33 0.97 7.44 5.84
C PHE A 33 0.83 8.41 7.02
N GLY A 34 -0.35 8.42 7.63
CA GLY A 34 -0.62 9.09 8.88
C GLY A 34 0.10 8.41 10.05
N GLU A 35 0.10 9.09 11.19
CA GLU A 35 0.72 8.57 12.42
C GLU A 35 0.14 7.19 12.79
N GLY A 36 1.01 6.28 13.23
CA GLY A 36 0.64 4.92 13.62
C GLY A 36 0.46 3.93 12.46
N ILE A 37 0.41 4.38 11.20
CA ILE A 37 0.38 3.47 10.05
C ILE A 37 1.79 2.98 9.70
N ASN A 38 2.06 1.70 9.91
CA ASN A 38 3.27 1.05 9.40
C ASN A 38 3.17 0.81 7.88
N SER A 39 3.98 1.53 7.10
CA SER A 39 4.04 1.41 5.65
C SER A 39 4.53 0.04 5.14
N GLU A 40 5.36 -0.68 5.89
CA GLU A 40 5.88 -2.01 5.51
C GLU A 40 4.77 -3.05 5.42
N LYS A 41 3.69 -2.82 6.17
CA LYS A 41 2.50 -3.67 6.20
C LYS A 41 1.54 -3.36 5.06
N THR A 42 1.77 -2.32 4.27
CA THR A 42 0.84 -1.88 3.23
C THR A 42 1.25 -2.39 1.86
N SER A 43 0.31 -2.93 1.09
CA SER A 43 0.47 -3.11 -0.35
C SER A 43 -0.72 -2.54 -1.11
N ILE A 44 -0.44 -1.95 -2.27
CA ILE A 44 -1.44 -1.37 -3.16
C ILE A 44 -1.19 -1.94 -4.55
N ASN A 45 -2.20 -2.59 -5.12
CA ASN A 45 -2.13 -3.24 -6.42
C ASN A 45 -3.32 -2.85 -7.28
N VAL A 46 -3.07 -2.69 -8.57
CA VAL A 46 -4.11 -2.72 -9.59
C VAL A 46 -4.02 -4.07 -10.30
N SER A 47 -5.15 -4.61 -10.74
CA SER A 47 -5.16 -5.84 -11.52
C SER A 47 -6.19 -5.80 -12.63
N GLN A 48 -5.95 -6.58 -13.68
CA GLN A 48 -6.84 -6.71 -14.83
C GLN A 48 -7.04 -8.18 -15.16
N GLY A 49 -8.26 -8.55 -15.55
CA GLY A 49 -8.64 -9.92 -15.93
C GLY A 49 -9.43 -10.65 -14.85
N ILE A 50 -9.78 -11.89 -15.17
CA ILE A 50 -10.57 -12.80 -14.32
C ILE A 50 -9.93 -14.19 -14.33
N GLY A 51 -10.07 -14.93 -13.23
CA GLY A 51 -9.55 -16.30 -13.10
C GLY A 51 -8.01 -16.37 -13.15
N TRP A 52 -7.48 -17.28 -13.96
CA TRP A 52 -6.03 -17.58 -14.06
C TRP A 52 -5.25 -16.64 -14.99
N LYS A 53 -5.92 -15.73 -15.72
CA LYS A 53 -5.29 -14.73 -16.60
C LYS A 53 -5.31 -13.33 -15.98
N VAL A 54 -4.92 -13.22 -14.72
CA VAL A 54 -4.86 -11.92 -14.02
C VAL A 54 -3.48 -11.31 -14.21
N LYS A 55 -3.44 -10.08 -14.74
CA LYS A 55 -2.25 -9.25 -14.76
C LYS A 55 -2.25 -8.34 -13.54
N ILE A 56 -1.20 -8.39 -12.74
CA ILE A 56 -1.03 -7.57 -11.54
C ILE A 56 -0.06 -6.43 -11.83
N PHE A 57 -0.45 -5.25 -11.38
CA PHE A 57 0.25 -3.98 -11.49
C PHE A 57 0.52 -3.47 -10.08
N PRO A 58 1.63 -3.88 -9.45
CA PRO A 58 1.93 -3.49 -8.08
C PRO A 58 2.28 -2.01 -8.04
N LEU A 59 1.50 -1.19 -7.33
CA LEU A 59 1.74 0.26 -7.24
C LEU A 59 2.68 0.61 -6.08
N PHE A 60 2.49 -0.08 -4.95
CA PHE A 60 3.28 0.11 -3.73
C PHE A 60 3.42 -1.20 -2.98
N THR A 61 4.65 -1.59 -2.62
CA THR A 61 4.95 -2.75 -1.78
C THR A 61 6.33 -2.59 -1.14
N GLN A 62 6.56 -3.22 0.02
CA GLN A 62 7.88 -3.24 0.67
C GLN A 62 8.51 -1.84 0.84
N ASN A 63 7.71 -0.85 1.25
CA ASN A 63 8.13 0.56 1.38
C ASN A 63 8.65 1.19 0.07
N GLN A 64 8.17 0.74 -1.08
CA GLN A 64 8.61 1.27 -2.36
C GLN A 64 7.43 1.46 -3.31
N ILE A 65 7.48 2.56 -4.07
CA ILE A 65 6.65 2.71 -5.26
C ILE A 65 7.32 1.97 -6.40
N ILE A 66 6.55 1.17 -7.12
CA ILE A 66 7.02 0.53 -8.34
C ILE A 66 6.79 1.48 -9.51
N THR A 67 7.86 1.83 -10.21
CA THR A 67 7.81 2.74 -11.34
C THR A 67 7.16 2.07 -12.55
N ASN A 68 6.48 2.87 -13.39
CA ASN A 68 5.77 2.40 -14.59
C ASN A 68 4.72 1.30 -14.29
N ALA A 69 4.18 1.29 -13.07
CA ALA A 69 3.20 0.29 -12.65
C ALA A 69 1.77 0.62 -13.09
N ILE A 70 1.48 1.84 -13.55
CA ILE A 70 0.16 2.17 -14.07
C ILE A 70 -0.12 1.37 -15.36
N PRO A 71 -1.30 0.76 -15.54
CA PRO A 71 -1.67 0.08 -16.77
C PRO A 71 -1.59 1.01 -18.00
N ASN A 72 -1.28 0.47 -19.17
CA ASN A 72 -1.17 1.29 -20.40
C ASN A 72 -2.45 1.32 -21.25
N ASP A 73 -3.45 0.52 -20.89
CA ASP A 73 -4.63 0.29 -21.71
C ASP A 73 -5.88 0.80 -21.01
N ALA A 74 -6.85 1.29 -21.79
CA ALA A 74 -8.21 1.48 -21.29
C ALA A 74 -8.81 0.12 -20.92
N GLY A 75 -9.72 0.09 -19.94
CA GLY A 75 -10.38 -1.14 -19.54
C GLY A 75 -10.90 -1.15 -18.11
N ILE A 76 -11.36 -2.33 -17.70
CA ILE A 76 -11.87 -2.60 -16.37
C ILE A 76 -10.73 -3.16 -15.51
N TYR A 77 -10.54 -2.55 -14.35
CA TYR A 77 -9.47 -2.87 -13.42
C TYR A 77 -10.03 -3.09 -12.03
N ARG A 78 -9.24 -3.74 -11.18
CA ARG A 78 -9.53 -3.90 -9.76
C ARG A 78 -8.41 -3.28 -8.93
N LEU A 79 -8.75 -2.35 -8.07
CA LEU A 79 -7.86 -1.84 -7.02
C LEU A 79 -7.91 -2.79 -5.84
N THR A 80 -6.76 -3.09 -5.24
CA THR A 80 -6.64 -3.82 -3.99
C THR A 80 -5.66 -3.10 -3.08
N ILE A 81 -6.11 -2.76 -1.87
CA ILE A 81 -5.28 -2.20 -0.81
C ILE A 81 -5.30 -3.21 0.33
N ASN A 82 -4.13 -3.70 0.72
CA ASN A 82 -3.97 -4.59 1.86
C ASN A 82 -3.16 -3.91 2.96
N TYR A 83 -3.50 -4.24 4.21
CA TYR A 83 -2.73 -3.89 5.38
C TYR A 83 -2.53 -5.11 6.28
N ALA A 84 -1.26 -5.43 6.55
CA ALA A 84 -0.81 -6.50 7.44
C ALA A 84 -1.34 -7.89 7.08
N ASP A 85 -1.74 -8.13 5.82
CA ASP A 85 -2.41 -9.34 5.35
C ASP A 85 -3.69 -9.70 6.13
N GLN A 86 -4.28 -8.70 6.81
CA GLN A 86 -5.44 -8.88 7.70
C GLN A 86 -6.58 -7.96 7.33
N LEU A 87 -6.28 -6.76 6.84
CA LEU A 87 -7.27 -5.79 6.42
C LEU A 87 -7.17 -5.57 4.91
N ILE A 88 -8.30 -5.53 4.24
CA ILE A 88 -8.38 -5.42 2.78
C ILE A 88 -9.45 -4.43 2.35
N TYR A 89 -9.19 -3.76 1.24
CA TYR A 89 -10.18 -3.09 0.42
C TYR A 89 -10.02 -3.54 -1.04
N GLN A 90 -11.14 -3.85 -1.69
CA GLN A 90 -11.17 -4.19 -3.12
C GLN A 90 -12.31 -3.46 -3.82
N GLU A 91 -12.03 -2.98 -5.01
CA GLU A 91 -13.04 -2.33 -5.85
C GLU A 91 -12.72 -2.49 -7.33
N ILE A 92 -13.76 -2.61 -8.15
CA ILE A 92 -13.69 -2.53 -9.60
C ILE A 92 -13.86 -1.08 -10.05
N PHE A 93 -12.99 -0.61 -10.95
CA PHE A 93 -13.06 0.70 -11.57
C PHE A 93 -12.72 0.62 -13.06
N ILE A 94 -12.92 1.72 -13.79
CA ILE A 94 -12.76 1.74 -15.25
C ILE A 94 -11.85 2.89 -15.67
N TYR A 95 -10.80 2.58 -16.43
CA TYR A 95 -10.10 3.58 -17.24
C TYR A 95 -10.78 3.67 -18.60
N ARG A 96 -11.52 4.76 -18.85
CA ARG A 96 -12.23 4.97 -20.13
C ARG A 96 -11.30 5.24 -21.31
N ASN A 97 -10.13 5.82 -21.01
CA ASN A 97 -9.06 6.10 -21.96
C ASN A 97 -7.74 5.50 -21.44
N THR A 98 -6.73 5.41 -22.28
CA THR A 98 -5.37 5.03 -21.89
C THR A 98 -4.86 5.91 -20.74
N PRO A 99 -4.54 5.35 -19.56
CA PRO A 99 -4.21 6.13 -18.37
C PRO A 99 -2.71 6.41 -18.24
N LYS A 100 -2.03 6.74 -19.36
CA LYS A 100 -0.58 6.97 -19.40
C LYS A 100 -0.10 8.08 -18.46
N ASP A 101 -0.93 9.11 -18.25
CA ASP A 101 -0.60 10.25 -17.39
C ASP A 101 -1.41 10.27 -16.09
N GLU A 102 -2.00 9.12 -15.71
CA GLU A 102 -2.75 8.99 -14.46
C GLU A 102 -1.90 9.39 -13.25
N LYS A 103 -2.55 10.07 -12.30
CA LYS A 103 -1.97 10.34 -10.99
C LYS A 103 -2.85 9.80 -9.86
N LEU A 104 -2.38 8.72 -9.24
CA LEU A 104 -2.99 8.13 -8.07
C LEU A 104 -2.36 8.66 -6.79
N LYS A 105 -3.21 9.07 -5.84
CA LYS A 105 -2.79 9.50 -4.50
C LYS A 105 -3.54 8.69 -3.47
N PHE A 106 -2.80 8.15 -2.52
CA PHE A 106 -3.32 7.38 -1.40
C PHE A 106 -2.87 8.04 -0.10
N TYR A 107 -3.80 8.25 0.83
CA TYR A 107 -3.48 8.69 2.17
C TYR A 107 -4.12 7.76 3.18
N LEU A 108 -3.30 6.94 3.83
CA LEU A 108 -3.73 6.00 4.86
C LEU A 108 -3.60 6.64 6.24
N TYR A 109 -4.60 6.48 7.10
CA TYR A 109 -4.56 6.98 8.47
C TYR A 109 -5.46 6.16 9.40
N ILE A 110 -5.23 6.28 10.71
CA ILE A 110 -6.04 5.63 11.75
C ILE A 110 -7.03 6.63 12.30
N GLU A 111 -8.30 6.24 12.38
CA GLU A 111 -9.34 6.97 13.09
C GLU A 111 -10.27 5.97 13.78
N GLN A 112 -10.55 6.18 15.08
CA GLN A 112 -11.41 5.29 15.87
C GLN A 112 -11.02 3.80 15.74
N ASN A 113 -9.73 3.49 15.85
CA ASN A 113 -9.14 2.14 15.71
C ASN A 113 -9.39 1.44 14.35
N ARG A 114 -9.76 2.18 13.31
CA ARG A 114 -9.93 1.68 11.95
C ARG A 114 -8.94 2.35 11.02
N ILE A 115 -8.50 1.62 9.99
CA ILE A 115 -7.61 2.17 8.96
C ILE A 115 -8.45 2.66 7.79
N PHE A 116 -8.36 3.94 7.52
CA PHE A 116 -8.97 4.60 6.38
C PHE A 116 -7.94 4.85 5.30
N CYS A 117 -8.40 4.95 4.05
CA CYS A 117 -7.60 5.43 2.93
C CYS A 117 -8.40 6.45 2.13
N LYS A 118 -7.87 7.67 1.98
CA LYS A 118 -8.34 8.63 0.98
C LYS A 118 -7.63 8.35 -0.33
N ILE A 119 -8.41 8.05 -1.36
CA ILE A 119 -7.93 7.76 -2.71
C ILE A 119 -8.29 8.95 -3.60
N LYS A 120 -7.34 9.39 -4.42
CA LYS A 120 -7.58 10.30 -5.53
C LYS A 120 -6.98 9.76 -6.81
N SER A 121 -7.70 9.92 -7.91
CA SER A 121 -7.33 9.57 -9.26
C SER A 121 -7.72 10.71 -10.20
N GLU A 122 -6.88 10.96 -11.20
CA GLU A 122 -7.14 11.94 -12.24
C GLU A 122 -8.05 11.36 -13.35
N TYR A 123 -7.99 10.05 -13.66
CA TYR A 123 -8.76 9.45 -14.77
C TYR A 123 -9.87 8.52 -14.30
N ALA A 124 -9.74 7.87 -13.14
CA ALA A 124 -10.75 6.96 -12.57
C ALA A 124 -11.55 7.65 -11.45
N PHE A 125 -12.54 8.46 -11.83
CA PHE A 125 -13.35 9.25 -10.90
C PHE A 125 -14.00 8.40 -9.80
N GLU A 126 -14.35 7.14 -10.08
CA GLU A 126 -14.99 6.25 -9.10
C GLU A 126 -14.10 5.99 -7.87
N LEU A 127 -12.78 6.11 -8.03
CA LEU A 127 -11.80 5.99 -6.95
C LEU A 127 -11.70 7.23 -6.07
N ASN A 128 -12.28 8.38 -6.44
CA ASN A 128 -12.17 9.63 -5.67
C ASN A 128 -13.05 9.62 -4.43
N LYS A 129 -12.59 8.94 -3.38
CA LYS A 129 -13.33 8.77 -2.13
C LYS A 129 -12.44 8.38 -0.96
N GLU A 130 -13.06 8.37 0.20
CA GLU A 130 -12.50 7.78 1.41
C GLU A 130 -13.10 6.40 1.62
N ILE A 131 -12.25 5.43 1.92
CA ILE A 131 -12.64 4.05 2.18
C ILE A 131 -12.08 3.61 3.53
N VAL A 132 -12.64 2.54 4.08
CA VAL A 132 -12.11 1.87 5.27
C VAL A 132 -11.69 0.46 4.88
N LEU A 133 -10.53 0.02 5.39
CA LEU A 133 -10.07 -1.35 5.19
C LEU A 133 -10.78 -2.24 6.21
N TYR A 134 -11.32 -3.36 5.73
CA TYR A 134 -12.07 -4.30 6.56
C TYR A 134 -11.27 -5.57 6.80
N PRO A 135 -11.46 -6.26 7.94
CA PRO A 135 -10.89 -7.57 8.17
C PRO A 135 -11.24 -8.53 7.03
N ILE A 136 -10.27 -9.32 6.59
CA ILE A 136 -10.51 -10.49 5.76
C ILE A 136 -11.39 -11.44 6.57
N ASN A 137 -12.60 -11.72 6.09
CA ASN A 137 -13.54 -12.57 6.81
C ASN A 137 -13.03 -14.03 6.90
N GLU A 138 -13.58 -14.81 7.84
CA GLU A 138 -13.17 -16.21 8.05
C GLU A 138 -13.27 -17.05 6.77
N GLU A 139 -14.28 -16.81 5.94
CA GLU A 139 -14.48 -17.51 4.68
C GLU A 139 -13.30 -17.27 3.71
N MET A 140 -12.88 -16.02 3.52
CA MET A 140 -11.71 -15.70 2.71
C MET A 140 -10.41 -16.23 3.32
N ASN A 141 -10.27 -16.21 4.65
CA ASN A 141 -9.10 -16.79 5.31
C ASN A 141 -9.03 -18.31 5.10
N ASN A 142 -10.16 -19.00 5.15
CA ASN A 142 -10.25 -20.43 4.89
C ASN A 142 -9.85 -20.76 3.45
N ILE A 143 -10.33 -19.97 2.47
CA ILE A 143 -9.93 -20.13 1.06
C ILE A 143 -8.43 -19.88 0.88
N LEU A 144 -7.87 -18.83 1.48
CA LEU A 144 -6.45 -18.50 1.38
C LEU A 144 -5.56 -19.57 2.01
N ASN A 145 -5.99 -20.19 3.10
CA ASN A 145 -5.26 -21.28 3.75
C ASN A 145 -5.26 -22.56 2.91
N GLN A 146 -6.37 -22.88 2.25
CA GLN A 146 -6.46 -24.04 1.34
C GLN A 146 -5.58 -23.93 0.09
N ILE A 147 -5.20 -22.71 -0.33
CA ILE A 147 -4.33 -22.47 -1.49
C ILE A 147 -2.84 -22.57 -1.12
N LYS A 148 -2.50 -22.47 0.18
CA LYS A 148 -1.12 -22.54 0.68
C LYS A 148 -0.65 -23.97 0.98
N GLU A 149 -1.55 -24.95 0.98
CA GLU A 149 -1.27 -26.39 1.06
C GLU A 149 -1.01 -26.98 -0.33
#